data_AF-A0A955RGY8-F1
#
_entry.id   AF-A0A955RGY8-F1
#
_cell.length_a   1.000
_cell.length_b   1.000
_cell.length_c   1.000
_cell.angle_alpha   90.00
_cell.angle_beta   90.00
_cell.angle_gamma   90.00
#
_symmetry.space_group_name_H-M   'P 1'
#
loop_
_entity.id
_entity.type
_entity.pdbx_description
1 polymer ?
#
loop_
_entity_poly.entity_id
_entity_poly.type
_entity_poly.pdbx_seq_one_letter_code
_entity_poly.pdbx_strand_id
1 'polypeptide(L)'
;WVHGINAYLYEDKIMKAANTWFDALPTQVEVVTKNDDGTDGFKRKTLGTVVVTLAGWRLNVAWQPAKLDPSARELIDAAARLLGDDARALNTFDTLVSEPFDAMLKRLTATAVAEGGWEQDPTQSAPDVVAAVTKAEGLSSEGATLWLQLMALLDPTKKACIQWNGWSPKTYAAAAAELVERGLVVEGKRARAGREHFLPGGWVESKDILPYEEWKRPLYGWEAATGRFPIGNPVALEPLHRLFERAWQRCVAGDRPRFEEVRR
;
A
#
# COMPACT_ATOMS: atom_id res chain seq x y z
N TRP A 1 5.38 4.55 -17.74
CA TRP A 1 3.92 4.33 -17.73
C TRP A 1 3.63 3.21 -16.75
N VAL A 2 2.68 3.39 -15.85
CA VAL A 2 2.17 2.35 -14.94
C VAL A 2 0.92 1.78 -15.60
N HIS A 3 0.85 0.46 -15.73
CA HIS A 3 -0.31 -0.23 -16.28
C HIS A 3 -1.42 -0.28 -15.21
N GLY A 4 -2.54 0.36 -15.50
CA GLY A 4 -3.71 0.35 -14.63
C GLY A 4 -4.74 -0.70 -14.99
N ILE A 5 -4.95 -0.88 -16.31
CA ILE A 5 -5.84 -1.88 -16.88
C ILE A 5 -5.02 -2.71 -17.85
N ASN A 6 -5.09 -4.03 -17.71
CA ASN A 6 -4.50 -4.97 -18.64
C ASN A 6 -5.46 -6.13 -18.86
N ALA A 7 -6.30 -6.01 -19.90
CA ALA A 7 -7.37 -6.96 -20.15
C ALA A 7 -7.16 -7.73 -21.46
N TYR A 8 -7.47 -9.02 -21.37
CA TYR A 8 -7.54 -9.92 -22.51
C TYR A 8 -9.00 -9.99 -22.97
N LEU A 9 -9.24 -9.67 -24.24
CA LEU A 9 -10.54 -9.57 -24.89
C LEU A 9 -10.88 -10.92 -25.53
N TYR A 10 -11.29 -11.90 -24.71
CA TYR A 10 -11.60 -13.25 -25.19
C TYR A 10 -12.99 -13.40 -25.80
N GLU A 11 -13.91 -12.49 -25.49
CA GLU A 11 -15.28 -12.52 -26.01
C GLU A 11 -15.46 -11.49 -27.14
N ASP A 12 -16.04 -11.93 -28.26
CA ASP A 12 -16.29 -11.08 -29.44
C ASP A 12 -17.07 -9.80 -29.10
N LYS A 13 -18.05 -9.90 -28.19
CA LYS A 13 -18.84 -8.75 -27.73
C LYS A 13 -17.97 -7.71 -27.03
N ILE A 14 -17.07 -8.15 -26.16
CA ILE A 14 -16.14 -7.28 -25.42
C ILE A 14 -15.10 -6.70 -26.40
N MET A 15 -14.58 -7.52 -27.31
CA MET A 15 -13.64 -7.09 -28.34
C MET A 15 -14.22 -6.01 -29.25
N LYS A 16 -15.47 -6.18 -29.70
CA LYS A 16 -16.17 -5.18 -30.51
C LYS A 16 -16.40 -3.89 -29.74
N ALA A 17 -16.87 -3.99 -28.50
CA ALA A 17 -17.09 -2.83 -27.64
C ALA A 17 -15.78 -2.07 -27.33
N ALA A 18 -14.67 -2.78 -27.11
CA ALA A 18 -13.34 -2.19 -26.92
C ALA A 18 -12.82 -1.47 -28.15
N ASN A 19 -13.01 -2.03 -29.35
CA ASN A 19 -12.68 -1.33 -30.60
C ASN A 19 -13.52 -0.06 -30.77
N THR A 20 -14.84 -0.15 -30.60
CA THR A 20 -15.73 1.02 -30.70
C THR A 20 -15.36 2.12 -29.70
N TRP A 21 -15.09 1.75 -28.45
CA TRP A 21 -14.67 2.70 -27.43
C TRP A 21 -13.31 3.33 -27.75
N PHE A 22 -12.32 2.54 -28.16
CA PHE A 22 -11.00 3.03 -28.54
C PHE A 22 -11.07 4.00 -29.73
N ASP A 23 -11.85 3.69 -30.75
CA ASP A 23 -12.00 4.51 -31.95
C ASP A 23 -12.67 5.85 -31.62
N ALA A 24 -13.61 5.87 -30.67
CA ALA A 24 -14.30 7.08 -30.21
C ALA A 24 -13.42 8.05 -29.37
N LEU A 25 -12.25 7.61 -28.89
CA LEU A 25 -11.35 8.48 -28.13
C LEU A 25 -10.87 9.68 -28.98
N PRO A 26 -10.81 10.91 -28.43
CA PRO A 26 -10.67 12.16 -29.19
C PRO A 26 -9.28 12.41 -29.81
N THR A 27 -8.32 11.49 -29.66
CA THR A 27 -6.96 11.65 -30.20
C THR A 27 -6.69 10.74 -31.39
N GLN A 28 -5.76 11.16 -32.25
CA GLN A 28 -5.39 10.40 -33.44
C GLN A 28 -4.80 9.04 -33.06
N VAL A 29 -5.15 8.02 -33.85
CA VAL A 29 -4.56 6.69 -33.72
C VAL A 29 -3.14 6.70 -34.28
N GLU A 30 -2.22 6.19 -33.48
CA GLU A 30 -0.90 5.81 -33.94
C GLU A 30 -0.86 4.28 -34.12
N VAL A 31 -0.54 3.84 -35.34
CA VAL A 31 -0.33 2.43 -35.65
C VAL A 31 1.14 2.12 -35.36
N VAL A 32 1.39 1.38 -34.29
CA VAL A 32 2.75 1.04 -33.82
C VAL A 32 3.28 -0.19 -34.55
N THR A 33 2.41 -1.16 -34.85
CA THR A 33 2.76 -2.33 -35.66
C THR A 33 1.67 -2.64 -36.67
N LYS A 34 2.08 -3.23 -37.80
CA LYS A 34 1.20 -3.86 -38.79
C LYS A 34 1.31 -5.37 -38.64
N ASN A 35 0.21 -6.08 -38.89
CA ASN A 35 0.23 -7.53 -39.02
C ASN A 35 0.78 -7.91 -40.41
N ASP A 36 1.11 -9.19 -40.60
CA ASP A 36 1.66 -9.70 -41.87
C ASP A 36 0.73 -9.48 -43.07
N ASP A 37 -0.58 -9.39 -42.83
CA ASP A 37 -1.62 -9.11 -43.83
C ASP A 37 -1.82 -7.60 -44.12
N GLY A 38 -1.00 -6.73 -43.52
CA GLY A 38 -1.06 -5.28 -43.68
C GLY A 38 -2.13 -4.57 -42.83
N THR A 39 -2.93 -5.31 -42.05
CA THR A 39 -3.89 -4.72 -41.10
C THR A 39 -3.17 -4.10 -39.90
N ASP A 40 -3.86 -3.19 -39.20
CA ASP A 40 -3.33 -2.59 -37.97
C ASP A 40 -3.20 -3.66 -36.88
N GLY A 41 -1.99 -3.87 -36.38
CA GLY A 41 -1.71 -4.77 -35.25
C GLY A 41 -1.90 -4.04 -33.94
N PHE A 42 -0.84 -3.38 -33.48
CA PHE A 42 -0.84 -2.60 -32.25
C PHE A 42 -1.18 -1.13 -32.53
N LYS A 43 -2.30 -0.68 -31.97
CA LYS A 43 -2.76 0.71 -32.02
C LYS A 43 -2.52 1.39 -30.68
N ARG A 44 -2.17 2.68 -30.72
CA ARG A 44 -1.96 3.53 -29.55
C ARG A 44 -2.73 4.84 -29.72
N LYS A 45 -3.34 5.31 -28.63
CA LYS A 45 -3.83 6.67 -28.46
C LYS A 45 -3.28 7.25 -27.16
N THR A 46 -2.78 8.47 -27.22
CA THR A 46 -2.28 9.22 -26.05
C THR A 46 -3.29 10.32 -25.73
N LEU A 47 -3.78 10.35 -24.49
CA LEU A 47 -4.76 11.32 -23.99
C LEU A 47 -4.17 12.01 -22.76
N GLY A 48 -3.44 13.09 -23.00
CA GLY A 48 -2.67 13.77 -21.94
C GLY A 48 -1.68 12.80 -21.29
N THR A 49 -1.99 12.37 -20.08
CA THR A 49 -1.12 11.52 -19.24
C THR A 49 -1.58 10.08 -19.15
N VAL A 50 -2.57 9.70 -19.97
CA VAL A 50 -3.05 8.35 -20.20
C VAL A 50 -2.66 7.89 -21.60
N VAL A 51 -2.24 6.64 -21.71
CA VAL A 51 -2.04 5.93 -22.97
C VAL A 51 -2.98 4.74 -22.98
N VAL A 52 -3.76 4.64 -24.04
CA VAL A 52 -4.58 3.48 -24.34
C VAL A 52 -3.94 2.75 -25.50
N THR A 53 -3.72 1.45 -25.34
CA THR A 53 -3.24 0.59 -26.42
C THR A 53 -4.20 -0.56 -26.67
N LEU A 54 -4.37 -0.89 -27.94
CA LEU A 54 -5.27 -1.92 -28.40
C LEU A 54 -4.53 -2.79 -29.42
N ALA A 55 -4.48 -4.09 -29.16
CA ALA A 55 -3.84 -5.05 -30.05
C ALA A 55 -4.69 -6.33 -30.10
N GLY A 56 -5.55 -6.43 -31.12
CA GLY A 56 -6.44 -7.58 -31.37
C GLY A 56 -7.21 -8.06 -30.13
N TRP A 57 -6.60 -8.99 -29.40
CA TRP A 57 -7.11 -9.61 -28.19
C TRP A 57 -6.74 -8.88 -26.88
N ARG A 58 -6.13 -7.70 -26.90
CA ARG A 58 -5.66 -7.02 -25.69
C ARG A 58 -5.98 -5.52 -25.67
N LEU A 59 -6.55 -5.05 -24.56
CA LEU A 59 -6.68 -3.63 -24.25
C LEU A 59 -5.81 -3.29 -23.03
N ASN A 60 -5.04 -2.22 -23.13
CA ASN A 60 -4.26 -1.69 -22.03
C ASN A 60 -4.59 -0.21 -21.81
N VAL A 61 -4.78 0.18 -20.55
CA VAL A 61 -4.80 1.58 -20.14
C VAL A 61 -3.65 1.76 -19.15
N ALA A 62 -2.72 2.64 -19.50
CA ALA A 62 -1.58 2.98 -18.70
C ALA A 62 -1.49 4.48 -18.52
N TRP A 63 -0.85 4.95 -17.45
CA TRP A 63 -0.69 6.37 -17.19
C TRP A 63 0.72 6.72 -16.69
N GLN A 64 1.10 7.98 -16.77
CA GLN A 64 2.34 8.47 -16.18
C GLN A 64 2.06 8.99 -14.77
N PRO A 65 2.48 8.28 -13.69
CA PRO A 65 2.11 8.66 -12.32
C PRO A 65 2.52 10.10 -11.95
N ALA A 66 3.72 10.51 -12.36
CA ALA A 66 4.27 11.83 -12.05
C ALA A 66 3.55 13.01 -12.75
N LYS A 67 2.61 12.73 -13.66
CA LYS A 67 1.85 13.75 -14.38
C LYS A 67 0.35 13.43 -14.39
N LEU A 68 -0.09 12.52 -13.53
CA LEU A 68 -1.46 12.03 -13.54
C LEU A 68 -2.42 13.18 -13.21
N ASP A 69 -3.38 13.42 -14.11
CA ASP A 69 -4.36 14.50 -13.95
C ASP A 69 -5.68 13.90 -13.44
N PRO A 70 -6.30 14.45 -12.38
CA PRO A 70 -7.60 13.98 -11.87
C PRO A 70 -8.70 13.88 -12.93
N SER A 71 -8.67 14.70 -13.99
CA SER A 71 -9.62 14.64 -15.11
C SER A 71 -9.55 13.33 -15.92
N ALA A 72 -8.44 12.58 -15.83
CA ALA A 72 -8.31 11.28 -16.47
C ALA A 72 -9.21 10.19 -15.85
N ARG A 73 -9.82 10.46 -14.68
CA ARG A 73 -10.65 9.51 -13.95
C ARG A 73 -11.83 9.00 -14.76
N GLU A 74 -12.53 9.87 -15.51
CA GLU A 74 -13.70 9.48 -16.31
C GLU A 74 -13.32 8.51 -17.45
N LEU A 75 -12.16 8.74 -18.08
CA LEU A 75 -11.63 7.85 -19.10
C LEU A 75 -11.32 6.46 -18.54
N ILE A 76 -10.73 6.41 -17.33
CA ILE A 76 -10.38 5.17 -16.65
C ILE A 76 -11.64 4.43 -16.18
N ASP A 77 -12.64 5.15 -15.65
CA ASP A 77 -13.94 4.57 -15.24
C ASP A 77 -14.65 3.93 -16.44
N ALA A 78 -14.70 4.63 -17.57
CA ALA A 78 -15.30 4.11 -18.80
C ALA A 78 -14.61 2.82 -19.27
N ALA A 79 -13.27 2.79 -19.25
CA ALA A 79 -12.49 1.60 -19.61
C ALA A 79 -12.71 0.44 -18.62
N ALA A 80 -12.78 0.74 -17.32
CA ALA A 80 -12.91 -0.27 -16.27
C ALA A 80 -14.31 -0.92 -16.29
N ARG A 81 -15.36 -0.12 -16.49
CA ARG A 81 -16.75 -0.60 -16.69
C ARG A 81 -16.90 -1.49 -17.92
N LEU A 82 -16.26 -1.12 -19.03
CA LEU A 82 -16.26 -1.90 -20.26
C LEU A 82 -15.72 -3.33 -20.03
N LEU A 83 -14.76 -3.47 -19.13
CA LEU A 83 -14.03 -4.73 -18.89
C LEU A 83 -14.52 -5.50 -17.67
N GLY A 84 -15.44 -4.94 -16.87
CA GLY A 84 -15.86 -5.54 -15.60
C GLY A 84 -14.75 -5.61 -14.54
N ASP A 85 -13.74 -4.74 -14.64
CA ASP A 85 -12.61 -4.60 -13.69
C ASP A 85 -12.60 -3.20 -13.05
N ASP A 86 -13.80 -2.71 -12.72
CA ASP A 86 -14.08 -1.38 -12.18
C ASP A 86 -13.32 -1.08 -10.89
N ALA A 87 -13.26 -2.02 -9.97
CA ALA A 87 -12.68 -1.80 -8.64
C ALA A 87 -11.16 -1.59 -8.65
N ARG A 88 -10.38 -2.34 -9.43
CA ARG A 88 -8.91 -2.35 -9.30
C ARG A 88 -8.25 -1.13 -9.94
N ALA A 89 -8.65 -0.81 -11.17
CA ALA A 89 -8.05 0.26 -11.95
C ALA A 89 -8.30 1.64 -11.34
N LEU A 90 -9.55 1.88 -10.91
CA LEU A 90 -9.92 3.13 -10.26
C LEU A 90 -9.26 3.29 -8.89
N ASN A 91 -9.14 2.22 -8.10
CA ASN A 91 -8.49 2.31 -6.79
C ASN A 91 -7.00 2.65 -6.90
N THR A 92 -6.31 2.12 -7.93
CA THR A 92 -4.91 2.48 -8.19
C THR A 92 -4.79 3.93 -8.64
N PHE A 93 -5.68 4.41 -9.53
CA PHE A 93 -5.70 5.80 -9.95
C PHE A 93 -6.00 6.75 -8.77
N ASP A 94 -7.10 6.51 -8.05
CA ASP A 94 -7.58 7.34 -6.94
C ASP A 94 -6.51 7.41 -5.84
N THR A 95 -5.80 6.31 -5.58
CA THR A 95 -4.65 6.30 -4.66
C THR A 95 -3.52 7.22 -5.15
N LEU A 96 -3.12 7.14 -6.42
CA LEU A 96 -1.99 7.90 -6.96
C LEU A 96 -2.24 9.41 -7.04
N VAL A 97 -3.50 9.84 -7.15
CA VAL A 97 -3.87 11.27 -7.13
C VAL A 97 -4.35 11.76 -5.76
N SER A 98 -4.23 10.93 -4.72
CA SER A 98 -4.71 11.27 -3.38
C SER A 98 -3.73 12.16 -2.60
N GLU A 99 -4.24 12.98 -1.68
CA GLU A 99 -3.40 13.79 -0.78
C GLU A 99 -2.39 12.95 0.03
N PRO A 100 -2.74 11.76 0.58
CA PRO A 100 -1.77 10.95 1.30
C PRO A 100 -0.58 10.51 0.43
N PHE A 101 -0.82 10.24 -0.86
CA PHE A 101 0.25 9.91 -1.80
C PHE A 101 1.08 11.15 -2.18
N ASP A 102 0.46 12.32 -2.34
CA ASP A 102 1.19 13.59 -2.49
C ASP A 102 2.07 13.89 -1.26
N ALA A 103 1.59 13.60 -0.06
CA ALA A 103 2.36 13.73 1.16
C ALA A 103 3.57 12.77 1.18
N MET A 104 3.42 11.56 0.61
CA MET A 104 4.54 10.61 0.41
C MET A 104 5.60 11.24 -0.49
N LEU A 105 5.20 11.77 -1.65
CA LEU A 105 6.14 12.40 -2.58
C LEU A 105 6.85 13.60 -1.95
N LYS A 106 6.12 14.46 -1.22
CA LYS A 106 6.71 15.59 -0.48
C LYS A 106 7.73 15.10 0.56
N ARG A 107 7.38 14.07 1.34
CA ARG A 107 8.29 13.49 2.35
C ARG A 107 9.55 12.92 1.73
N LEU A 108 9.46 12.25 0.58
CA LEU A 108 10.62 11.72 -0.13
C LEU A 108 11.59 12.82 -0.57
N THR A 109 11.08 14.01 -0.91
CA THR A 109 11.91 15.16 -1.30
C THR A 109 12.38 16.02 -0.12
N ALA A 110 11.70 15.93 1.02
CA ALA A 110 11.96 16.73 2.22
C ALA A 110 11.63 15.91 3.47
N THR A 111 12.59 15.08 3.90
CA THR A 111 12.50 14.30 5.13
C THR A 111 13.26 14.95 6.28
N ALA A 112 12.74 14.78 7.50
CA ALA A 112 13.45 15.14 8.74
C ALA A 112 14.47 14.07 9.16
N VAL A 113 14.43 12.89 8.53
CA VAL A 113 15.38 11.80 8.79
C VAL A 113 16.71 12.14 8.12
N ALA A 114 17.79 12.10 8.90
CA ALA A 114 19.13 12.43 8.40
C ALA A 114 19.61 11.39 7.36
N GLU A 115 20.57 11.80 6.53
CA GLU A 115 21.21 10.88 5.58
C GLU A 115 21.78 9.65 6.30
N GLY A 116 21.47 8.45 5.80
CA GLY A 116 21.81 7.17 6.44
C GLY A 116 20.85 6.71 7.55
N GLY A 117 19.89 7.55 7.95
CA GLY A 117 18.79 7.20 8.85
C GLY A 117 17.66 6.43 8.15
N TRP A 118 16.69 5.97 8.95
CA TRP A 118 15.57 5.15 8.48
C TRP A 118 14.23 5.78 8.84
N GLU A 119 13.33 5.94 7.87
CA GLU A 119 11.96 6.40 8.12
C GLU A 119 11.17 5.44 9.03
N GLN A 120 11.60 4.19 9.10
CA GLN A 120 11.08 3.17 9.99
C GLN A 120 11.44 3.40 11.47
N ASP A 121 12.41 4.25 11.79
CA ASP A 121 12.72 4.66 13.15
C ASP A 121 11.85 5.87 13.55
N PRO A 122 10.76 5.67 14.34
CA PRO A 122 9.86 6.75 14.70
C PRO A 122 10.52 7.81 15.60
N THR A 123 11.67 7.53 16.23
CA THR A 123 12.40 8.57 16.99
C THR A 123 12.96 9.66 16.08
N GLN A 124 13.19 9.34 14.80
CA GLN A 124 13.62 10.29 13.78
C GLN A 124 12.46 10.76 12.91
N SER A 125 11.58 9.83 12.50
CA SER A 125 10.53 10.15 11.54
C SER A 125 9.29 10.79 12.16
N ALA A 126 8.98 10.47 13.42
CA ALA A 126 7.77 10.88 14.14
C ALA A 126 8.00 11.05 15.67
N PRO A 127 9.00 11.84 16.11
CA PRO A 127 9.41 11.93 17.52
C PRO A 127 8.28 12.34 18.47
N ASP A 128 7.37 13.20 18.03
CA ASP A 128 6.21 13.63 18.81
C ASP A 128 5.25 12.47 19.12
N VAL A 129 5.12 11.51 18.21
CA VAL A 129 4.29 10.30 18.42
C VAL A 129 4.95 9.38 19.42
N VAL A 130 6.28 9.21 19.36
CA VAL A 130 7.04 8.46 20.37
C VAL A 130 6.83 9.08 21.75
N ALA A 131 6.95 10.41 21.87
CA ALA A 131 6.72 11.12 23.13
C ALA A 131 5.28 10.94 23.64
N ALA A 132 4.28 11.00 22.75
CA ALA A 132 2.89 10.79 23.10
C ALA A 132 2.63 9.36 23.64
N VAL A 133 3.17 8.33 22.97
CA VAL A 133 3.05 6.93 23.38
C VAL A 133 3.77 6.68 24.71
N THR A 134 5.03 7.13 24.83
CA THR A 134 5.83 7.08 26.06
C THR A 134 5.03 7.62 27.24
N LYS A 135 4.44 8.81 27.10
CA LYS A 135 3.65 9.45 28.15
C LYS A 135 2.35 8.72 28.45
N ALA A 136 1.59 8.34 27.43
CA ALA A 136 0.25 7.77 27.60
C ALA A 136 0.29 6.34 28.14
N GLU A 137 1.21 5.52 27.66
CA GLU A 137 1.34 4.13 28.11
C GLU A 137 2.31 3.99 29.29
N GLY A 138 3.16 5.00 29.56
CA GLY A 138 4.20 4.93 30.60
C GLY A 138 5.34 4.00 30.23
N LEU A 139 5.70 3.95 28.94
CA LEU A 139 6.77 3.11 28.41
C LEU A 139 8.11 3.85 28.45
N SER A 140 9.21 3.11 28.33
CA SER A 140 10.48 3.68 27.89
C SER A 140 10.39 4.20 26.45
N SER A 141 11.34 5.07 26.05
CA SER A 141 11.40 5.55 24.67
C SER A 141 11.59 4.39 23.68
N GLU A 142 12.42 3.41 24.04
CA GLU A 142 12.67 2.22 23.25
C GLU A 142 11.43 1.31 23.19
N GLY A 143 10.70 1.14 24.29
CA GLY A 143 9.43 0.41 24.33
C GLY A 143 8.38 1.05 23.42
N ALA A 144 8.20 2.37 23.53
CA ALA A 144 7.30 3.14 22.67
C ALA A 144 7.68 3.05 21.17
N THR A 145 8.98 3.15 20.88
CA THR A 145 9.55 3.01 19.52
C THR A 145 9.23 1.64 18.93
N LEU A 146 9.54 0.57 19.67
CA LEU A 146 9.30 -0.80 19.21
C LEU A 146 7.81 -1.07 19.05
N TRP A 147 6.96 -0.58 19.95
CA TRP A 147 5.52 -0.79 19.85
C TRP A 147 4.92 -0.08 18.64
N LEU A 148 5.33 1.16 18.35
CA LEU A 148 4.92 1.88 17.14
C LEU A 148 5.36 1.13 15.87
N GLN A 149 6.58 0.60 15.83
CA GLN A 149 7.06 -0.24 14.71
C GLN A 149 6.22 -1.51 14.56
N LEU A 150 5.92 -2.21 15.66
CA LEU A 150 5.09 -3.40 15.65
C LEU A 150 3.64 -3.10 15.27
N MET A 151 3.10 -1.93 15.59
CA MET A 151 1.76 -1.51 15.22
C MET A 151 1.66 -1.10 13.75
N ALA A 152 2.61 -0.30 13.26
CA ALA A 152 2.47 0.36 11.96
C ALA A 152 3.09 -0.43 10.80
N LEU A 153 4.26 -1.05 10.98
CA LEU A 153 5.02 -1.65 9.89
C LEU A 153 4.56 -3.09 9.63
N LEU A 154 4.49 -3.54 8.37
CA LEU A 154 4.11 -4.92 8.05
C LEU A 154 5.18 -5.94 8.41
N ASP A 155 6.45 -5.59 8.20
CA ASP A 155 7.61 -6.46 8.32
C ASP A 155 8.67 -6.02 9.37
N PRO A 156 8.29 -5.71 10.62
CA PRO A 156 9.22 -5.31 11.68
C PRO A 156 9.96 -6.55 12.23
N THR A 157 10.82 -7.17 11.41
CA THR A 157 11.66 -8.27 11.88
C THR A 157 12.64 -7.78 12.94
N LYS A 158 13.06 -8.66 13.85
CA LYS A 158 14.04 -8.29 14.90
C LYS A 158 15.30 -7.67 14.32
N LYS A 159 15.81 -8.23 13.22
CA LYS A 159 17.00 -7.72 12.52
C LYS A 159 16.75 -6.32 11.96
N ALA A 160 15.60 -6.09 11.35
CA ALA A 160 15.24 -4.80 10.76
C ALA A 160 15.10 -3.73 11.85
N CYS A 161 14.36 -3.98 12.94
CA CYS A 161 14.24 -3.04 14.05
C CYS A 161 15.60 -2.68 14.67
N ILE A 162 16.49 -3.67 14.90
CA ILE A 162 17.85 -3.41 15.38
C ILE A 162 18.61 -2.49 14.41
N GLN A 163 18.52 -2.78 13.11
CA GLN A 163 19.21 -1.99 12.08
C GLN A 163 18.67 -0.56 12.00
N TRP A 164 17.36 -0.40 11.94
CA TRP A 164 16.72 0.91 11.78
C TRP A 164 17.01 1.83 12.96
N ASN A 165 16.95 1.29 14.18
CA ASN A 165 17.08 2.07 15.40
C ASN A 165 18.55 2.20 15.87
N GLY A 166 19.51 1.59 15.17
CA GLY A 166 20.91 1.53 15.61
C GLY A 166 21.10 0.81 16.95
N TRP A 167 20.21 -0.13 17.28
CA TRP A 167 20.18 -0.77 18.59
C TRP A 167 21.14 -1.96 18.70
N SER A 168 21.54 -2.24 19.94
CA SER A 168 22.11 -3.54 20.28
C SER A 168 20.99 -4.60 20.41
N PRO A 169 21.31 -5.90 20.25
CA PRO A 169 20.35 -6.96 20.57
C PRO A 169 19.80 -6.91 21.99
N LYS A 170 20.61 -6.40 22.95
CA LYS A 170 20.21 -6.22 24.35
C LYS A 170 19.14 -5.14 24.49
N THR A 171 19.29 -4.03 23.78
CA THR A 171 18.31 -2.92 23.77
C THR A 171 16.97 -3.40 23.22
N TYR A 172 16.98 -4.11 22.09
CA TYR A 172 15.75 -4.71 21.54
C TYR A 172 15.09 -5.67 22.54
N ALA A 173 15.87 -6.55 23.18
CA ALA A 173 15.34 -7.52 24.14
C ALA A 173 14.70 -6.84 25.36
N ALA A 174 15.31 -5.76 25.87
CA ALA A 174 14.74 -4.99 26.98
C ALA A 174 13.42 -4.30 26.60
N ALA A 175 13.37 -3.64 25.44
CA ALA A 175 12.15 -3.02 24.94
C ALA A 175 11.04 -4.05 24.71
N ALA A 176 11.37 -5.21 24.13
CA ALA A 176 10.40 -6.27 23.89
C ALA A 176 9.87 -6.87 25.21
N ALA A 177 10.74 -7.10 26.19
CA ALA A 177 10.36 -7.59 27.51
C ALA A 177 9.41 -6.61 28.23
N GLU A 178 9.68 -5.30 28.15
CA GLU A 178 8.77 -4.27 28.68
C GLU A 178 7.39 -4.37 28.04
N LEU A 179 7.30 -4.51 26.71
CA LEU A 179 6.01 -4.62 26.03
C LEU A 179 5.23 -5.89 26.42
N VAL A 180 5.94 -7.00 26.69
CA VAL A 180 5.33 -8.25 27.19
C VAL A 180 4.81 -8.06 28.61
N GLU A 181 5.61 -7.46 29.50
CA GLU A 181 5.23 -7.17 30.88
C GLU A 181 3.98 -6.27 30.94
N ARG A 182 3.88 -5.32 30.02
CA ARG A 182 2.73 -4.43 29.85
C ARG A 182 1.53 -5.09 29.15
N GLY A 183 1.66 -6.31 28.64
CA GLY A 183 0.62 -7.01 27.90
C GLY A 183 0.26 -6.36 26.56
N LEU A 184 1.14 -5.51 26.01
CA LEU A 184 0.91 -4.82 24.72
C LEU A 184 1.27 -5.71 23.52
N VAL A 185 2.10 -6.73 23.76
CA VAL A 185 2.49 -7.74 22.76
C VAL A 185 2.45 -9.12 23.40
N VAL A 186 2.40 -10.15 22.56
CA VAL A 186 2.51 -11.55 22.95
C VAL A 186 3.74 -12.19 22.34
N GLU A 187 4.35 -13.12 23.08
CA GLU A 187 5.39 -13.99 22.57
C GLU A 187 4.78 -15.13 21.75
N GLY A 188 5.46 -15.54 20.69
CA GLY A 188 5.01 -16.67 19.89
C GLY A 188 5.95 -17.04 18.75
N LYS A 189 5.51 -18.04 17.97
CA LYS A 189 6.19 -18.44 16.74
C LYS A 189 5.22 -18.41 15.58
N ARG A 190 5.55 -17.61 14.57
CA ARG A 190 4.86 -17.57 13.29
C ARG A 190 5.86 -17.87 12.18
N ALA A 191 5.49 -18.77 11.27
CA ALA A 191 6.36 -19.14 10.17
C ALA A 191 6.71 -17.87 9.35
N ARG A 192 7.96 -17.75 8.90
CA ARG A 192 8.47 -16.62 8.10
C ARG A 192 8.44 -15.23 8.74
N ALA A 193 7.90 -15.04 9.95
CA ALA A 193 7.72 -13.70 10.52
C ALA A 193 9.02 -12.99 10.95
N GLY A 194 10.11 -13.73 11.16
CA GLY A 194 11.43 -13.16 11.51
C GLY A 194 11.48 -12.42 12.85
N ARG A 195 10.50 -12.64 13.73
CA ARG A 195 10.36 -12.05 15.06
C ARG A 195 9.59 -13.00 15.98
N GLU A 196 9.66 -12.71 17.27
CA GLU A 196 9.07 -13.52 18.35
C GLU A 196 7.95 -12.78 19.10
N HIS A 197 7.75 -11.50 18.83
CA HIS A 197 6.79 -10.63 19.52
C HIS A 197 5.77 -10.10 18.51
N PHE A 198 4.49 -10.18 18.86
CA PHE A 198 3.38 -9.88 17.96
C PHE A 198 2.32 -9.06 18.68
N LEU A 199 1.57 -8.26 17.92
CA LEU A 199 0.34 -7.67 18.47
C LEU A 199 -0.66 -8.79 18.77
N PRO A 200 -1.42 -8.71 19.87
CA PRO A 200 -2.52 -9.63 20.10
C PRO A 200 -3.61 -9.45 19.02
N GLY A 201 -4.15 -10.56 18.51
CA GLY A 201 -5.19 -10.54 17.48
C GLY A 201 -4.98 -11.52 16.34
N GLY A 202 -5.73 -11.29 15.26
CA GLY A 202 -5.71 -12.10 14.04
C GLY A 202 -4.38 -12.06 13.29
N TRP A 203 -4.12 -13.12 12.51
CA TRP A 203 -2.87 -13.31 11.77
C TRP A 203 -3.17 -13.61 10.30
N VAL A 204 -2.50 -12.88 9.41
CA VAL A 204 -2.66 -13.03 7.96
C VAL A 204 -1.44 -13.74 7.38
N GLU A 205 -1.67 -14.97 6.90
CA GLU A 205 -0.68 -15.70 6.12
C GLU A 205 -0.62 -15.17 4.68
N SER A 206 0.59 -15.09 4.13
CA SER A 206 0.80 -14.70 2.73
C SER A 206 1.90 -15.53 2.08
N LYS A 207 1.71 -15.82 0.79
CA LYS A 207 2.74 -16.47 -0.03
C LYS A 207 3.74 -15.44 -0.55
N ASP A 208 3.24 -14.29 -1.00
CA ASP A 208 4.02 -13.29 -1.76
C ASP A 208 4.81 -12.33 -0.87
N ILE A 209 4.30 -12.04 0.33
CA ILE A 209 4.94 -11.14 1.30
C ILE A 209 5.11 -11.83 2.66
N LEU A 210 5.80 -11.16 3.59
CA LEU A 210 5.88 -11.64 4.96
C LEU A 210 4.49 -11.60 5.63
N PRO A 211 4.17 -12.60 6.45
CA PRO A 211 2.90 -12.64 7.17
C PRO A 211 2.87 -11.57 8.28
N TYR A 212 1.67 -11.06 8.55
CA TYR A 212 1.46 -9.86 9.37
C TYR A 212 0.17 -9.94 10.19
N GLU A 213 0.07 -9.09 11.21
CA GLU A 213 -1.09 -8.98 12.08
C GLU A 213 -2.27 -8.34 11.35
N GLU A 214 -3.44 -8.97 11.43
CA GLU A 214 -4.66 -8.50 10.75
C GLU A 214 -5.03 -7.07 11.12
N TRP A 215 -4.76 -6.67 12.37
CA TRP A 215 -5.00 -5.31 12.86
C TRP A 215 -4.34 -4.23 12.00
N LYS A 216 -3.27 -4.54 11.25
CA LYS A 216 -2.58 -3.59 10.37
C LYS A 216 -3.33 -3.27 9.09
N ARG A 217 -4.22 -4.16 8.62
CA ARG A 217 -4.90 -4.06 7.32
C ARG A 217 -5.50 -2.67 7.03
N PRO A 218 -6.22 -2.01 7.96
CA PRO A 218 -6.79 -0.70 7.70
C PRO A 218 -5.75 0.41 7.48
N LEU A 219 -4.53 0.29 8.03
CA LEU A 219 -3.44 1.24 7.79
C LEU A 219 -2.94 1.20 6.34
N TYR A 220 -3.20 0.09 5.64
CA TYR A 220 -2.76 -0.17 4.27
C TYR A 220 -3.92 -0.11 3.26
N GLY A 221 -5.09 0.40 3.66
CA GLY A 221 -6.24 0.60 2.79
C GLY A 221 -7.00 -0.68 2.41
N TRP A 222 -6.88 -1.75 3.20
CA TRP A 222 -7.65 -2.97 2.98
C TRP A 222 -9.15 -2.70 2.95
N GLU A 223 -9.83 -3.19 1.90
CA GLU A 223 -11.27 -3.09 1.76
C GLU A 223 -11.92 -4.47 1.96
N ALA A 224 -12.72 -4.60 3.02
CA ALA A 224 -13.36 -5.87 3.36
C ALA A 224 -14.37 -6.34 2.30
N ALA A 225 -15.06 -5.42 1.62
CA ALA A 225 -16.07 -5.73 0.60
C ALA A 225 -15.46 -6.41 -0.63
N THR A 226 -14.26 -5.98 -1.04
CA THR A 226 -13.56 -6.51 -2.22
C THR A 226 -12.51 -7.55 -1.85
N GLY A 227 -12.09 -7.61 -0.58
CA GLY A 227 -11.02 -8.48 -0.12
C GLY A 227 -9.68 -8.13 -0.75
N ARG A 228 -9.43 -6.84 -1.03
CA ARG A 228 -8.24 -6.37 -1.76
C ARG A 228 -7.61 -5.14 -1.12
N PHE A 229 -6.32 -4.96 -1.39
CA PHE A 229 -5.61 -3.70 -1.16
C PHE A 229 -5.69 -2.80 -2.39
N PRO A 230 -5.50 -1.48 -2.23
CA PRO A 230 -5.72 -0.52 -3.31
C PRO A 230 -4.92 -0.76 -4.58
N ILE A 231 -3.68 -1.23 -4.41
CA ILE A 231 -2.80 -1.58 -5.53
C ILE A 231 -2.45 -3.07 -5.55
N GLY A 232 -3.29 -3.91 -4.95
CA GLY A 232 -3.18 -5.37 -4.90
C GLY A 232 -2.27 -5.92 -3.80
N ASN A 233 -1.31 -5.12 -3.30
CA ASN A 233 -0.43 -5.46 -2.18
C ASN A 233 -0.56 -4.44 -1.04
N PRO A 234 -0.33 -4.85 0.22
CA PRO A 234 -0.29 -3.92 1.34
C PRO A 234 1.02 -3.13 1.28
N VAL A 235 0.97 -1.94 0.71
CA VAL A 235 2.08 -1.00 0.68
C VAL A 235 1.67 0.29 1.36
N ALA A 236 2.62 1.00 1.98
CA ALA A 236 2.31 2.28 2.59
C ALA A 236 1.84 3.26 1.50
N LEU A 237 0.64 3.82 1.67
CA LEU A 237 0.04 4.79 0.75
C LEU A 237 0.26 6.24 1.18
N GLU A 238 0.97 6.42 2.29
CA GLU A 238 1.34 7.71 2.87
C GLU A 238 2.65 7.56 3.66
N PRO A 239 3.33 8.67 4.01
CA PRO A 239 4.58 8.63 4.77
C PRO A 239 4.51 7.78 6.04
N LEU A 240 5.61 7.11 6.40
CA LEU A 240 5.64 6.26 7.60
C LEU A 240 5.33 7.01 8.91
N HIS A 241 5.70 8.30 9.01
CA HIS A 241 5.33 9.12 10.16
C HIS A 241 3.81 9.22 10.36
N ARG A 242 3.05 9.38 9.26
CA ARG A 242 1.58 9.36 9.30
C ARG A 242 1.03 7.97 9.62
N LEU A 243 1.69 6.89 9.18
CA LEU A 243 1.31 5.53 9.60
C LEU A 243 1.46 5.35 11.11
N PHE A 244 2.55 5.84 11.72
CA PHE A 244 2.75 5.82 13.17
C PHE A 244 1.69 6.63 13.90
N GLU A 245 1.39 7.85 13.43
CA GLU A 245 0.31 8.69 13.96
C GLU A 245 -1.03 7.96 13.90
N ARG A 246 -1.41 7.41 12.75
CA ARG A 246 -2.68 6.69 12.58
C ARG A 246 -2.79 5.45 13.44
N ALA A 247 -1.72 4.67 13.53
CA ALA A 247 -1.66 3.50 14.41
C ALA A 247 -1.93 3.92 15.86
N TRP A 248 -1.29 4.99 16.31
CA TRP A 248 -1.51 5.52 17.66
C TRP A 248 -2.92 6.08 17.85
N GLN A 249 -3.45 6.85 16.88
CA GLN A 249 -4.80 7.40 16.94
C GLN A 249 -5.88 6.31 17.04
N ARG A 250 -5.69 5.16 16.38
CA ARG A 250 -6.59 4.01 16.54
C ARG A 250 -6.59 3.50 17.97
N CYS A 251 -5.42 3.36 18.60
CA CYS A 251 -5.31 2.96 20.00
C CYS A 251 -5.97 3.97 20.96
N VAL A 252 -5.82 5.27 20.70
CA VAL A 252 -6.48 6.34 21.46
C VAL A 252 -8.00 6.30 21.28
N ALA A 253 -8.48 5.97 20.07
CA ALA A 253 -9.90 5.80 19.77
C ALA A 253 -10.49 4.47 20.29
N GLY A 254 -9.70 3.65 20.99
CA GLY A 254 -10.14 2.38 21.57
C GLY A 254 -10.04 1.17 20.64
N ASP A 255 -9.62 1.36 19.38
CA ASP A 255 -9.30 0.30 18.44
C ASP A 255 -7.87 -0.20 18.67
N ARG A 256 -7.64 -0.78 19.85
CA ARG A 256 -6.35 -1.38 20.23
C ARG A 256 -6.22 -2.80 19.67
N PRO A 257 -5.00 -3.26 19.35
CA PRO A 257 -4.77 -4.67 19.07
C PRO A 257 -5.21 -5.52 20.28
N ARG A 258 -6.02 -6.55 20.03
CA ARG A 258 -6.53 -7.47 21.04
C ARG A 258 -6.95 -8.78 20.38
N PHE A 259 -6.95 -9.87 21.14
CA PHE A 259 -7.61 -11.09 20.69
C PHE A 259 -9.11 -10.86 20.61
N GLU A 260 -9.76 -11.48 19.62
CA GLU A 260 -11.22 -11.50 19.57
C GLU A 260 -11.76 -12.22 20.81
N GLU A 261 -12.76 -11.62 21.46
CA GLU A 261 -13.51 -12.30 22.51
C GLU A 261 -14.34 -13.39 21.85
N VAL A 262 -13.93 -14.65 22.04
CA VAL A 262 -14.79 -15.78 21.69
C VAL A 262 -15.99 -15.73 22.60
N ARG A 263 -17.12 -15.22 22.08
CA ARG A 263 -18.41 -15.35 22.77
C ARG A 263 -18.73 -16.84 22.87
N ARG A 264 -18.61 -17.38 24.09
CA ARG A 264 -19.11 -18.71 24.44
C ARG A 264 -20.63 -18.68 24.54
#